data_AF-A0A851HJ34-F1
#
_entry.id   AF-A0A851HJ34-F1
#
_cell.length_a   1.000
_cell.length_b   1.000
_cell.length_c   1.000
_cell.angle_alpha   90.00
_cell.angle_beta   90.00
_cell.angle_gamma   90.00
#
_symmetry.space_group_name_H-M   'P 1'
#
loop_
_entity.id
_entity.type
_entity.pdbx_description
1 polymer ?
#
loop_
_entity_poly.entity_id
_entity_poly.type
_entity_poly.pdbx_seq_one_letter_code
_entity_poly.pdbx_strand_id
1 'polypeptide(L)'
;MENFMVQITGLESDPEAKKKIINRLRRAHGQLAAVIGAVEDDAHCAEIVQQLSAVSKAVDRAGFLVISSALQECMAEDEIDDDNVAQLEKLFLSFA
;
A
#
# COMPACT_ATOMS: atom_id res chain seq x y z
N MET A 1 -12.50 12.07 -24.78
CA MET A 1 -12.94 12.74 -23.54
C MET A 1 -12.77 11.72 -22.44
N GLU A 2 -11.51 11.33 -22.24
CA GLU A 2 -10.57 11.90 -21.27
C GLU A 2 -10.69 11.13 -19.96
N ASN A 3 -9.84 10.11 -19.91
CA ASN A 3 -9.24 9.49 -18.75
C ASN A 3 -9.79 9.98 -17.40
N PHE A 4 -10.71 9.17 -16.88
CA PHE A 4 -11.09 9.08 -15.48
C PHE A 4 -9.86 8.67 -14.65
N MET A 5 -8.89 9.59 -14.52
CA MET A 5 -7.90 9.54 -13.45
C MET A 5 -8.66 9.88 -12.18
N VAL A 6 -9.09 8.85 -11.48
CA VAL A 6 -9.41 8.93 -10.06
C VAL A 6 -8.23 9.61 -9.37
N GLN A 7 -8.39 10.87 -8.99
CA GLN A 7 -7.40 11.69 -8.28
C GLN A 7 -7.27 11.25 -6.81
N ILE A 8 -7.42 9.95 -6.50
CA ILE A 8 -7.07 9.39 -5.18
C ILE A 8 -5.55 9.22 -5.12
N THR A 9 -4.84 10.34 -5.24
CA THR A 9 -3.45 10.46 -4.85
C THR A 9 -3.34 11.54 -3.79
N GLY A 10 -3.97 11.29 -2.63
CA GLY A 10 -3.83 12.07 -1.39
C GLY A 10 -2.46 12.01 -0.74
N LEU A 11 -1.42 11.88 -1.56
CA LEU A 11 -0.02 11.92 -1.16
C LEU A 11 0.63 13.25 -1.54
N GLU A 12 -0.02 14.10 -2.35
CA GLU A 12 0.50 15.42 -2.70
C GLU A 12 0.25 16.46 -1.59
N SER A 13 -0.90 16.36 -0.91
CA SER A 13 -1.35 17.25 0.16
C SER A 13 -0.67 16.97 1.52
N ASP A 14 -0.14 15.76 1.75
CA ASP A 14 0.62 15.38 2.96
C ASP A 14 2.03 14.80 2.64
N PRO A 15 3.06 15.67 2.60
CA PRO A 15 4.45 15.25 2.36
C PRO A 15 5.02 14.28 3.41
N GLU A 16 4.53 14.33 4.66
CA GLU A 16 5.02 13.48 5.74
C GLU A 16 4.39 12.08 5.66
N ALA A 17 3.09 11.98 5.32
CA ALA A 17 2.47 10.70 4.98
C ALA A 17 3.16 10.05 3.78
N LYS A 18 3.41 10.82 2.70
CA LYS A 18 4.16 10.35 1.53
C LYS A 18 5.53 9.80 1.91
N LYS A 19 6.29 10.52 2.74
CA LYS A 19 7.60 10.07 3.22
C LYS A 19 7.51 8.78 4.03
N LYS A 20 6.53 8.65 4.92
CA LYS A 20 6.29 7.41 5.70
C LYS A 20 5.97 6.21 4.82
N ILE A 21 5.15 6.41 3.80
CA ILE A 21 4.78 5.38 2.81
C ILE A 21 6.02 4.94 2.01
N ILE A 22 6.78 5.90 1.46
CA ILE A 22 8.03 5.61 0.73
C ILE A 22 9.00 4.82 1.59
N ASN A 23 9.17 5.19 2.87
CA ASN A 23 10.07 4.48 3.78
C ASN A 23 9.60 3.06 4.11
N ARG A 24 8.30 2.76 4.03
CA ARG A 24 7.78 1.40 4.16
C ARG A 24 7.99 0.59 2.89
N LEU A 25 7.69 1.17 1.73
CA LEU A 25 7.90 0.52 0.44
C LEU A 25 9.39 0.20 0.20
N ARG A 26 10.31 1.10 0.58
CA ARG A 26 11.76 0.83 0.53
C ARG A 26 12.19 -0.35 1.40
N ARG A 27 11.56 -0.50 2.57
CA ARG A 27 11.82 -1.66 3.45
C ARG A 27 11.28 -2.95 2.82
N ALA A 28 10.05 -2.93 2.31
CA ALA A 28 9.47 -4.06 1.60
C ALA A 28 10.31 -4.47 0.38
N HIS A 29 10.83 -3.49 -0.36
CA HIS A 29 11.77 -3.73 -1.46
C HIS A 29 13.05 -4.44 -1.01
N GLY A 30 13.67 -3.99 0.10
CA GLY A 30 14.83 -4.68 0.65
C GLY A 30 14.53 -6.11 1.11
N GLN A 31 13.36 -6.34 1.69
CA GLN A 31 12.91 -7.68 2.05
C GLN A 31 12.69 -8.56 0.81
N LEU A 32 12.05 -8.02 -0.23
CA LEU A 32 11.83 -8.75 -1.49
C LEU A 32 13.16 -9.09 -2.18
N ALA A 33 14.13 -8.19 -2.17
CA ALA A 33 15.47 -8.47 -2.67
C ALA A 33 16.14 -9.63 -1.91
N ALA A 34 15.94 -9.72 -0.58
CA ALA A 34 16.42 -10.85 0.20
C ALA A 34 15.71 -12.16 -0.16
N VAL A 35 14.39 -12.13 -0.44
CA VAL A 35 13.66 -13.31 -0.92
C VAL A 35 14.21 -13.81 -2.25
N ILE A 36 14.48 -12.89 -3.18
CA ILE A 36 15.05 -13.23 -4.49
C ILE A 36 16.40 -13.94 -4.29
N GLY A 37 17.29 -13.38 -3.46
CA GLY A 37 18.57 -14.02 -3.14
C GLY A 37 18.39 -15.41 -2.51
N ALA A 38 17.44 -15.57 -1.58
CA ALA A 38 17.15 -16.88 -0.99
C ALA A 38 16.67 -17.91 -2.01
N VAL A 39 15.90 -17.50 -3.02
CA VAL A 39 15.48 -18.38 -4.13
C VAL A 39 16.68 -18.73 -5.02
N GLU A 40 17.52 -17.76 -5.35
CA GLU A 40 18.74 -17.96 -6.14
C GLU A 40 19.75 -18.89 -5.45
N ASP A 41 19.80 -18.87 -4.12
CA ASP A 41 20.64 -19.73 -3.28
C ASP A 41 20.01 -21.11 -2.96
N ASP A 42 18.90 -21.48 -3.63
CA ASP A 42 18.17 -22.73 -3.41
C ASP A 42 17.74 -22.95 -1.93
N ALA A 43 17.37 -21.88 -1.22
CA ALA A 43 16.94 -21.95 0.17
C ALA A 43 15.68 -22.81 0.37
N HIS A 44 15.46 -23.28 1.59
CA HIS A 44 14.33 -24.14 1.92
C HIS A 44 12.99 -23.42 1.67
N CYS A 45 12.03 -24.09 1.04
CA CYS A 45 10.74 -23.51 0.66
C CYS A 45 9.98 -22.86 1.84
N ALA A 46 10.02 -23.46 3.03
CA ALA A 46 9.42 -22.90 4.24
C ALA A 46 10.00 -21.52 4.62
N GLU A 47 11.30 -21.30 4.43
CA GLU A 47 11.95 -20.01 4.68
C GLU A 47 11.48 -18.98 3.66
N ILE A 48 11.49 -19.34 2.37
CA ILE A 48 11.01 -18.46 1.28
C ILE A 48 9.56 -18.03 1.53
N VAL A 49 8.68 -18.97 1.89
CA VAL A 49 7.27 -18.68 2.21
C VAL A 49 7.14 -17.75 3.42
N GLN A 50 7.95 -17.96 4.46
CA GLN A 50 7.96 -17.10 5.63
C GLN A 50 8.40 -15.67 5.29
N GLN A 51 9.45 -15.52 4.49
CA GLN A 51 9.94 -14.21 4.05
C GLN A 51 8.92 -13.52 3.13
N LEU A 52 8.31 -14.23 2.18
CA LEU A 52 7.23 -13.71 1.34
C LEU A 52 6.04 -13.20 2.17
N SER A 53 5.63 -13.94 3.20
CA SER A 53 4.58 -13.49 4.13
C SER A 53 4.97 -12.18 4.85
N ALA A 54 6.25 -12.03 5.20
CA ALA A 54 6.76 -10.79 5.80
C ALA A 54 6.75 -9.61 4.80
N VAL A 55 7.08 -9.86 3.53
CA VAL A 55 7.00 -8.87 2.44
C VAL A 55 5.55 -8.44 2.24
N SER A 56 4.61 -9.39 2.11
CA SER A 56 3.17 -9.10 1.95
C SER A 56 2.68 -8.17 3.07
N LYS A 57 2.90 -8.54 4.33
CA LYS A 57 2.53 -7.72 5.50
C LYS A 57 3.20 -6.34 5.52
N ALA A 58 4.37 -6.18 4.92
CA ALA A 58 5.02 -4.88 4.81
C ALA A 58 4.34 -4.00 3.75
N VAL A 59 3.95 -4.60 2.62
CA VAL A 59 3.20 -3.95 1.55
C VAL A 59 1.78 -3.59 2.01
N ASP A 60 1.06 -4.50 2.66
CA ASP A 60 -0.30 -4.26 3.16
C ASP A 60 -0.33 -3.05 4.12
N ARG A 61 0.65 -2.97 5.01
CA ARG A 61 0.80 -1.82 5.92
C ARG A 61 1.14 -0.51 5.22
N ALA A 62 1.76 -0.54 4.04
CA ALA A 62 1.94 0.65 3.21
C ALA A 62 0.62 1.01 2.50
N GLY A 63 -0.10 0.01 1.98
CA GLY A 63 -1.42 0.16 1.36
C GLY A 63 -2.44 0.80 2.30
N PHE A 64 -2.53 0.32 3.55
CA PHE A 64 -3.42 0.91 4.56
C PHE A 64 -3.13 2.38 4.84
N LEU A 65 -1.87 2.82 4.78
CA LEU A 65 -1.53 4.23 4.95
C LEU A 65 -1.94 5.08 3.75
N VAL A 66 -1.86 4.52 2.54
CA VAL A 66 -2.38 5.19 1.34
C VAL A 66 -3.89 5.38 1.46
N ILE A 67 -4.61 4.30 1.80
CA ILE A 67 -6.07 4.33 1.97
C ILE A 67 -6.48 5.28 3.10
N SER A 68 -5.76 5.29 4.23
CA SER A 68 -6.06 6.21 5.32
C SER A 68 -5.84 7.68 4.93
N SER A 69 -4.81 7.95 4.11
CA SER A 69 -4.52 9.31 3.63
C SER A 69 -5.60 9.77 2.66
N ALA A 70 -6.04 8.89 1.76
CA ALA A 70 -7.17 9.16 0.86
C ALA A 70 -8.47 9.45 1.63
N LEU A 71 -8.78 8.66 2.66
CA LEU A 71 -9.96 8.90 3.50
C LEU A 71 -9.90 10.28 4.17
N GLN A 72 -8.74 10.67 4.70
CA GLN A 72 -8.56 11.99 5.34
C GLN A 72 -8.76 13.15 4.35
N GLU A 73 -8.38 12.97 3.10
CA GLU A 73 -8.57 13.96 2.04
C GLU A 73 -10.05 14.07 1.65
N CYS A 74 -10.73 12.95 1.37
CA CYS A 74 -12.17 12.95 1.10
C CYS A 74 -12.97 13.61 2.24
N MET A 75 -12.56 13.40 3.50
CA MET A 75 -13.14 14.08 4.67
C MET A 75 -12.87 15.60 4.67
N ALA A 76 -11.70 16.04 4.21
CA ALA A 76 -11.30 17.45 4.25
C ALA A 76 -11.94 18.26 3.11
N GLU A 77 -12.25 17.62 1.99
CA GLU A 77 -12.85 18.25 0.80
C GLU A 77 -14.39 18.18 0.82
N ASP A 78 -14.99 17.68 1.90
CA ASP A 78 -16.43 17.38 2.01
C ASP A 78 -16.96 16.47 0.88
N GLU A 79 -16.08 15.67 0.27
CA GLU A 79 -16.39 14.72 -0.81
C GLU A 79 -16.81 13.33 -0.28
N ILE A 80 -17.37 13.27 0.93
CA ILE A 80 -17.88 11.99 1.47
C ILE A 80 -19.31 11.76 0.97
N ASP A 81 -19.42 10.86 0.00
CA ASP A 81 -20.68 10.27 -0.46
C ASP A 81 -20.63 8.73 -0.42
N ASP A 82 -21.77 8.10 -0.71
CA ASP A 82 -21.92 6.64 -0.67
C ASP A 82 -20.96 5.93 -1.65
N ASP A 83 -20.64 6.56 -2.79
CA ASP A 83 -19.78 5.99 -3.82
C ASP A 83 -18.31 5.96 -3.37
N ASN A 84 -17.82 7.07 -2.81
CA ASN A 84 -16.46 7.19 -2.29
C ASN A 84 -16.23 6.29 -1.08
N VAL A 85 -17.24 6.17 -0.20
CA VAL A 85 -17.18 5.23 0.94
C VAL A 85 -17.12 3.79 0.46
N ALA A 86 -17.97 3.39 -0.50
CA ALA A 86 -17.94 2.04 -1.07
C ALA A 86 -16.62 1.73 -1.78
N GLN A 87 -16.02 2.72 -2.45
CA GLN A 87 -14.71 2.57 -3.10
C GLN A 87 -13.59 2.38 -2.07
N LEU A 88 -13.57 3.17 -0.99
CA LEU A 88 -12.58 3.03 0.08
C LEU A 88 -12.73 1.70 0.83
N GLU A 89 -13.96 1.25 1.10
CA GLU A 89 -14.24 -0.07 1.68
C GLU A 89 -13.68 -1.18 0.79
N LYS A 90 -13.95 -1.13 -0.51
CA LYS A 90 -13.44 -2.10 -1.48
C LYS A 90 -11.90 -2.14 -1.50
N LEU A 91 -11.25 -0.99 -1.45
CA LEU A 91 -9.79 -0.91 -1.37
C LEU A 91 -9.27 -1.50 -0.06
N PHE A 92 -9.91 -1.20 1.06
CA PHE A 92 -9.51 -1.74 2.37
C PHE A 92 -9.62 -3.26 2.42
N LEU A 93 -10.73 -3.82 1.93
CA LEU A 93 -10.95 -5.27 1.87
C LEU A 93 -9.99 -6.01 0.92
N SER A 94 -9.35 -5.31 -0.03
CA SER A 94 -8.34 -5.93 -0.90
C SER A 94 -7.01 -6.25 -0.19
N PHE A 95 -6.80 -5.69 1.01
CA PHE A 95 -5.62 -5.91 1.86
C PHE A 95 -5.94 -6.71 3.14
N ALA A 96 -7.19 -7.15 3.32
CA ALA A 96 -7.67 -7.94 4.46
C ALA A 96 -7.66 -9.45 4.15
#